data_AF-A0A1E5JXW4-F1
#
_entry.id   AF-A0A1E5JXW4-F1
#
_cell.length_a   1.000
_cell.length_b   1.000
_cell.length_c   1.000
_cell.angle_alpha   90.00
_cell.angle_beta   90.00
_cell.angle_gamma   90.00
#
_symmetry.space_group_name_H-M   'P 1'
#
loop_
_entity.id
_entity.type
_entity.pdbx_description
1 polymer ?
#
loop_
_entity_poly.entity_id
_entity_poly.type
_entity_poly.pdbx_seq_one_letter_code
_entity_poly.pdbx_strand_id
1 'polypeptide(L)'
;MKLYQVRKGQFVFFENELHKVYSVKPMFKKSVHMYRLKDMKQILTTAKEIELYRPQHNDTFIFYGKRYTIDKHAKPEPGDYILIVKPTPDFLDHYSLNEIEKVEKVENGNVLTTRDNGVKHNEYVVMVPGKSEASQEIAYYDKNLVPEEQQIQDESISYLAEKDDALKPAVGDIFLDVQNNTKAMVVAMTEDEIVFGHGVRIHVAELLDESKYELIYQFEDN
;
A
#
# COMPACT_ATOMS: atom_id res chain seq x y z
N MET A 1 -5.36 -13.08 18.14
CA MET A 1 -4.91 -12.14 19.22
C MET A 1 -6.07 -11.72 20.15
N LYS A 2 -5.80 -11.01 21.26
CA LYS A 2 -6.87 -10.32 22.04
C LYS A 2 -7.06 -8.87 21.57
N LEU A 3 -8.28 -8.34 21.63
CA LEU A 3 -8.63 -7.01 21.08
C LEU A 3 -7.78 -5.86 21.62
N TYR A 4 -7.47 -5.85 22.92
CA TYR A 4 -6.64 -4.80 23.53
C TYR A 4 -5.17 -4.84 23.10
N GLN A 5 -4.74 -5.88 22.39
CA GLN A 5 -3.38 -6.02 21.87
C GLN A 5 -3.27 -5.48 20.44
N VAL A 6 -4.41 -5.23 19.77
CA VAL A 6 -4.45 -4.73 18.40
C VAL A 6 -4.28 -3.21 18.40
N ARG A 7 -3.34 -2.71 17.59
CA ARG A 7 -3.03 -1.29 17.47
C ARG A 7 -2.89 -0.90 16.00
N LYS A 8 -3.21 0.36 15.69
CA LYS A 8 -2.92 0.96 14.37
C LYS A 8 -1.44 0.74 14.02
N GLY A 9 -1.20 0.37 12.76
CA GLY A 9 0.13 0.12 12.22
C GLY A 9 0.56 -1.34 12.26
N GLN A 10 -0.07 -2.21 13.05
CA GLN A 10 0.37 -3.61 13.12
C GLN A 10 0.15 -4.34 11.79
N PHE A 11 1.14 -5.13 11.38
CA PHE A 11 0.96 -6.14 10.35
C PHE A 11 0.31 -7.36 10.98
N VAL A 12 -0.67 -7.93 10.27
CA VAL A 12 -1.41 -9.10 10.74
C VAL A 12 -1.72 -10.03 9.58
N PHE A 13 -1.78 -11.32 9.87
CA PHE A 13 -2.34 -12.30 8.96
C PHE A 13 -3.83 -12.50 9.23
N PHE A 14 -4.61 -12.55 8.15
CA PHE A 14 -6.04 -12.86 8.14
C PHE A 14 -6.34 -13.62 6.85
N GLU A 15 -7.07 -14.73 6.93
CA GLU A 15 -7.42 -15.55 5.75
C GLU A 15 -6.21 -15.87 4.85
N ASN A 16 -5.09 -16.25 5.49
CA ASN A 16 -3.82 -16.56 4.84
C ASN A 16 -3.09 -15.40 4.15
N GLU A 17 -3.56 -14.16 4.27
CA GLU A 17 -2.96 -13.00 3.58
C GLU A 17 -2.45 -11.93 4.56
N LEU A 18 -1.44 -11.17 4.13
CA LEU A 18 -0.83 -10.11 4.92
C LEU A 18 -1.60 -8.78 4.81
N HIS A 19 -1.91 -8.21 5.98
CA HIS A 19 -2.68 -6.98 6.13
C HIS A 19 -1.98 -6.00 7.06
N LYS A 20 -2.34 -4.72 6.97
CA LYS A 20 -2.00 -3.70 7.97
C LYS A 20 -3.25 -3.12 8.61
N VAL A 21 -3.26 -3.07 9.94
CA VAL A 21 -4.33 -2.43 10.72
C VAL A 21 -4.21 -0.91 10.59
N TYR A 22 -5.27 -0.24 10.12
CA TYR A 22 -5.31 1.22 10.03
C TYR A 22 -6.22 1.87 11.08
N SER A 23 -7.18 1.12 11.64
CA SER A 23 -8.05 1.61 12.71
C SER A 23 -8.57 0.48 13.60
N VAL A 24 -8.83 0.78 14.87
CA VAL A 24 -9.50 -0.12 15.82
C VAL A 24 -10.67 0.64 16.44
N LYS A 25 -11.89 0.11 16.27
CA LYS A 25 -13.14 0.69 16.80
C LYS A 25 -13.73 -0.26 17.84
N PRO A 26 -13.42 -0.09 19.14
CA PRO A 26 -13.76 -1.06 20.19
C PRO A 26 -15.26 -1.31 20.36
N MET A 27 -16.10 -0.33 20.01
CA MET A 27 -17.55 -0.37 20.22
C MET A 27 -18.31 -1.17 19.13
N PHE A 28 -17.62 -1.66 18.10
CA PHE A 28 -18.24 -2.34 16.96
C PHE A 28 -18.01 -3.86 17.00
N LYS A 29 -18.95 -4.62 16.41
CA LYS A 29 -18.83 -6.09 16.28
C LYS A 29 -17.58 -6.48 15.47
N LYS A 30 -17.32 -5.78 14.37
CA LYS A 30 -16.08 -5.86 13.58
C LYS A 30 -15.20 -4.67 13.95
N SER A 31 -14.42 -4.86 15.00
CA SER A 31 -13.69 -3.79 15.67
C SER A 31 -12.32 -3.50 15.07
N VAL A 32 -11.82 -4.31 14.14
CA VAL A 32 -10.51 -4.12 13.51
C VAL A 32 -10.69 -3.81 12.04
N HIS A 33 -10.15 -2.67 11.64
CA HIS A 33 -10.14 -2.19 10.27
C HIS A 33 -8.72 -2.31 9.73
N MET A 34 -8.58 -3.01 8.62
CA MET A 34 -7.30 -3.28 7.98
C MET A 34 -7.41 -3.20 6.48
N TYR A 35 -6.27 -3.07 5.81
CA TYR A 35 -6.19 -3.23 4.37
C TYR A 35 -5.17 -4.32 4.05
N ARG A 36 -5.44 -5.08 2.98
CA ARG A 36 -4.53 -6.09 2.47
C ARG A 36 -3.36 -5.43 1.77
N LEU A 37 -2.12 -5.85 2.04
CA LEU A 37 -0.94 -5.15 1.49
C LEU A 37 -0.80 -5.30 -0.03
N LYS A 38 -1.22 -6.44 -0.59
CA LYS A 38 -1.01 -6.68 -2.03
C LYS A 38 -1.84 -5.78 -2.94
N ASP A 39 -3.04 -5.36 -2.51
CA ASP A 39 -3.99 -4.62 -3.38
C ASP A 39 -4.81 -3.55 -2.65
N MET A 40 -4.45 -3.21 -1.41
CA MET A 40 -5.12 -2.21 -0.56
C MET A 40 -6.61 -2.50 -0.26
N LYS A 41 -7.11 -3.70 -0.54
CA LYS A 41 -8.50 -4.04 -0.26
C LYS A 41 -8.81 -3.88 1.22
N GLN A 42 -9.82 -3.05 1.54
CA GLN A 42 -10.25 -2.82 2.92
C GLN A 42 -11.05 -4.00 3.45
N ILE A 43 -10.72 -4.43 4.67
CA ILE A 43 -11.35 -5.56 5.34
C ILE A 43 -11.69 -5.18 6.78
N LEU A 44 -12.86 -5.64 7.22
CA LEU A 44 -13.37 -5.47 8.58
C LEU A 44 -13.48 -6.84 9.26
N THR A 45 -12.78 -6.99 10.38
CA THR A 45 -12.67 -8.26 11.12
C THR A 45 -12.70 -8.03 12.63
N THR A 46 -12.48 -9.10 13.38
CA THR A 46 -12.35 -9.12 14.83
C THR A 46 -10.94 -9.55 15.23
N ALA A 47 -10.46 -9.10 16.40
CA ALA A 47 -9.10 -9.41 16.85
C ALA A 47 -8.79 -10.91 17.07
N LYS A 48 -9.84 -11.73 17.25
CA LYS A 48 -9.70 -13.18 17.43
C LYS A 48 -9.37 -13.92 16.12
N GLU A 49 -9.64 -13.30 14.98
CA GLU A 49 -9.46 -13.88 13.65
C GLU A 49 -8.11 -13.52 13.01
N ILE A 50 -7.31 -12.70 13.69
CA ILE A 50 -6.04 -12.18 13.16
C ILE A 50 -4.85 -12.61 14.02
N GLU A 51 -3.71 -12.81 13.35
CA GLU A 51 -2.43 -13.15 13.95
C GLU A 51 -1.40 -12.06 13.75
N LEU A 52 -0.69 -11.66 14.82
CA LEU A 52 0.31 -10.59 14.76
C LEU A 52 1.51 -11.02 13.91
N TYR A 53 1.93 -10.14 13.03
CA TYR A 53 3.24 -10.24 12.39
C TYR A 53 4.08 -9.00 12.66
N ARG A 54 5.38 -9.20 12.89
CA ARG A 54 6.33 -8.10 13.07
C ARG A 54 7.32 -8.14 11.92
N PRO A 55 7.31 -7.16 11.00
CA PRO A 55 8.23 -7.14 9.88
C PRO A 55 9.69 -7.07 10.33
N GLN A 56 10.55 -7.79 9.62
CA GLN A 56 11.97 -7.96 9.88
C GLN A 56 12.78 -7.75 8.60
N HIS A 57 14.09 -7.60 8.78
CA HIS A 57 15.01 -7.59 7.65
C HIS A 57 14.93 -8.90 6.86
N ASN A 58 15.02 -8.81 5.53
CA ASN A 58 14.86 -9.88 4.57
C ASN A 58 13.44 -10.42 4.42
N ASP A 59 12.44 -9.83 5.06
CA ASP A 59 11.05 -10.15 4.73
C ASP A 59 10.72 -9.64 3.32
N THR A 60 10.12 -10.50 2.50
CA THR A 60 9.56 -10.14 1.20
C THR A 60 8.04 -10.25 1.23
N PHE A 61 7.37 -9.17 0.84
CA PHE A 61 5.92 -9.12 0.70
C PHE A 61 5.51 -8.39 -0.57
N ILE A 62 4.23 -8.51 -0.91
CA ILE A 62 3.64 -7.81 -2.03
C ILE A 62 2.98 -6.53 -1.48
N PHE A 63 3.36 -5.41 -2.06
CA PHE A 63 2.79 -4.11 -1.78
C PHE A 63 2.38 -3.47 -3.11
N TYR A 64 1.09 -3.15 -3.26
CA TYR A 64 0.54 -2.65 -4.52
C TYR A 64 0.95 -3.49 -5.74
N GLY A 65 0.76 -4.81 -5.67
CA GLY A 65 1.04 -5.74 -6.77
C GLY A 65 2.53 -5.95 -7.10
N LYS A 66 3.45 -5.22 -6.47
CA LYS A 66 4.90 -5.38 -6.66
C LYS A 66 5.53 -6.02 -5.43
N ARG A 67 6.53 -6.88 -5.64
CA ARG A 67 7.30 -7.48 -4.55
C ARG A 67 8.34 -6.50 -4.04
N TYR A 68 8.47 -6.45 -2.72
CA TYR A 68 9.51 -5.70 -2.04
C TYR A 68 10.14 -6.54 -0.95
N THR A 69 11.44 -6.37 -0.77
CA THR A 69 12.21 -6.95 0.32
C THR A 69 12.65 -5.86 1.29
N ILE A 70 12.48 -6.09 2.58
CA ILE A 70 12.93 -5.17 3.63
C ILE A 70 14.45 -5.26 3.78
N ASP A 71 15.15 -4.16 3.48
CA ASP A 71 16.58 -4.03 3.71
C ASP A 71 16.88 -2.90 4.70
N LYS A 72 17.46 -3.27 5.85
CA LYS A 72 17.88 -2.33 6.90
C LYS A 72 19.24 -1.69 6.61
N HIS A 73 19.96 -2.20 5.62
CA HIS A 73 21.31 -1.77 5.22
C HIS A 73 21.30 -0.96 3.92
N ALA A 74 20.23 -1.07 3.13
CA ALA A 74 20.03 -0.26 1.94
C ALA A 74 19.90 1.23 2.31
N LYS A 75 20.36 2.08 1.38
CA LYS A 75 20.21 3.53 1.45
C LYS A 75 19.04 3.92 0.55
N PRO A 76 18.14 4.81 1.00
CA PRO A 76 17.02 5.22 0.16
C PRO A 76 17.50 6.13 -0.97
N GLU A 77 16.80 6.05 -2.09
CA GLU A 77 16.87 6.98 -3.21
C GLU A 77 15.49 7.61 -3.48
N PRO A 78 15.40 8.80 -4.08
CA PRO A 78 14.14 9.38 -4.51
C PRO A 78 13.34 8.39 -5.38
N GLY A 79 12.08 8.18 -5.04
CA GLY A 79 11.19 7.21 -5.68
C GLY A 79 11.05 5.87 -4.94
N ASP A 80 11.98 5.53 -4.05
CA ASP A 80 11.90 4.30 -3.26
C ASP A 80 10.74 4.34 -2.26
N TYR A 81 10.36 3.16 -1.77
CA TYR A 81 9.50 3.03 -0.60
C TYR A 81 10.31 2.77 0.66
N ILE A 82 9.89 3.37 1.77
CA ILE A 82 10.41 3.09 3.11
C ILE A 82 9.31 2.57 4.01
N LEU A 83 9.68 1.70 4.94
CA LEU A 83 8.81 1.20 6.00
C LEU A 83 9.21 1.82 7.34
N ILE A 84 8.27 2.50 7.99
CA ILE A 84 8.50 3.10 9.31
C ILE A 84 8.49 2.02 10.39
N VAL A 85 9.62 1.78 11.04
CA VAL A 85 9.77 0.74 12.08
C VAL A 85 9.85 1.29 13.50
N LYS A 86 10.24 2.55 13.67
CA LYS A 86 10.37 3.22 14.97
C LYS A 86 9.85 4.66 14.91
N PRO A 87 8.52 4.86 14.80
CA PRO A 87 7.95 6.19 14.61
C PRO A 87 8.20 7.10 15.81
N THR A 88 8.88 8.22 15.57
CA THR A 88 9.11 9.33 16.49
C THR A 88 8.88 10.66 15.73
N PRO A 89 7.66 10.86 15.18
CA PRO A 89 7.35 12.04 14.36
C PRO A 89 7.56 13.33 15.13
N ASP A 90 8.13 14.33 14.45
CA ASP A 90 8.16 15.69 14.99
C ASP A 90 6.75 16.32 14.89
N PHE A 91 6.57 17.52 15.43
CA PHE A 91 5.24 18.12 15.63
C PHE A 91 4.40 18.24 14.34
N LEU A 92 5.05 18.43 13.19
CA LEU A 92 4.38 18.61 11.90
C LEU A 92 4.24 17.29 11.11
N ASP A 93 4.88 16.21 11.55
CA ASP A 93 4.88 14.96 10.82
C ASP A 93 3.72 14.05 11.26
N HIS A 94 3.18 13.30 10.31
CA HIS A 94 1.96 12.51 10.48
C HIS A 94 2.13 11.05 10.03
N TYR A 95 3.27 10.42 10.36
CA TYR A 95 3.50 8.99 10.13
C TYR A 95 3.35 8.15 11.40
N SER A 96 3.17 6.84 11.20
CA SER A 96 2.93 5.88 12.28
C SER A 96 3.67 4.56 12.06
N LEU A 97 3.53 3.62 12.99
CA LEU A 97 4.21 2.33 12.90
C LEU A 97 3.81 1.58 11.62
N ASN A 98 4.80 1.02 10.93
CA ASN A 98 4.70 0.33 9.65
C ASN A 98 3.93 1.15 8.59
N GLU A 99 3.98 2.48 8.66
CA GLU A 99 3.61 3.31 7.52
C GLU A 99 4.58 3.02 6.38
N ILE A 100 4.04 2.91 5.17
CA ILE A 100 4.83 2.79 3.96
C ILE A 100 4.73 4.13 3.25
N GLU A 101 5.85 4.80 3.11
CA GLU A 101 5.96 6.15 2.55
C GLU A 101 6.90 6.13 1.34
N LYS A 102 6.60 6.96 0.35
CA LYS A 102 7.44 7.12 -0.85
C LYS A 102 8.45 8.23 -0.61
N VAL A 103 9.72 7.97 -0.91
CA VAL A 103 10.82 8.93 -0.78
C VAL A 103 10.68 9.98 -1.87
N GLU A 104 10.56 11.25 -1.47
CA GLU A 104 10.65 12.38 -2.41
C GLU A 104 12.09 12.88 -2.51
N LYS A 105 12.75 13.05 -1.36
CA LYS A 105 14.12 13.55 -1.29
C LYS A 105 14.89 12.93 -0.13
N VAL A 106 16.20 12.82 -0.29
CA VAL A 106 17.11 12.33 0.75
C VAL A 106 18.08 13.44 1.15
N GLU A 107 18.16 13.73 2.44
CA GLU A 107 19.05 14.75 3.01
C GLU A 107 19.81 14.19 4.21
N ASN A 108 21.13 14.02 4.06
CA ASN A 108 22.01 13.49 5.11
C ASN A 108 21.54 12.16 5.73
N GLY A 109 20.91 11.31 4.92
CA GLY A 109 20.34 10.02 5.35
C GLY A 109 18.94 10.11 5.96
N ASN A 110 18.40 11.31 6.19
CA ASN A 110 16.99 11.50 6.48
C ASN A 110 16.21 11.55 5.16
N VAL A 111 14.92 11.23 5.24
CA VAL A 111 14.01 11.18 4.09
C VAL A 111 12.95 12.25 4.27
N LEU A 112 12.71 13.02 3.20
CA LEU A 112 11.46 13.76 3.00
C LEU A 112 10.56 12.88 2.13
N THR A 113 9.34 12.62 2.58
CA THR A 113 8.37 11.80 1.84
C THR A 113 7.46 12.67 0.99
N THR A 114 6.77 12.06 0.02
CA THR A 114 5.78 12.75 -0.83
C THR A 114 4.55 13.27 -0.08
N ARG A 115 4.44 12.99 1.23
CA ARG A 115 3.41 13.51 2.14
C ARG A 115 3.96 14.58 3.07
N ASP A 116 5.07 15.20 2.69
CA ASP A 116 5.75 16.25 3.45
C ASP A 116 6.22 15.83 4.86
N ASN A 117 6.47 14.53 5.08
CA ASN A 117 6.99 14.02 6.35
C ASN A 117 8.52 13.99 6.36
N GLY A 118 9.13 14.50 7.44
CA GLY A 118 10.54 14.31 7.75
C GLY A 118 10.77 13.03 8.57
N VAL A 119 11.45 12.05 7.98
CA VAL A 119 11.72 10.76 8.64
C VAL A 119 13.22 10.58 8.86
N LYS A 120 13.63 10.36 10.12
CA LYS A 120 15.06 10.20 10.47
C LYS A 120 15.54 8.80 10.09
N HIS A 121 16.82 8.68 9.77
CA HIS A 121 17.43 7.42 9.31
C HIS A 121 17.18 6.20 10.23
N ASN A 122 17.09 6.41 11.54
CA ASN A 122 16.88 5.34 12.52
C ASN A 122 15.40 4.91 12.68
N GLU A 123 14.47 5.60 12.00
CA GLU A 123 13.03 5.38 12.12
C GLU A 123 12.47 4.49 11.02
N TYR A 124 13.20 4.32 9.92
CA TYR A 124 12.77 3.57 8.75
C TYR A 124 13.78 2.49 8.32
N VAL A 125 13.29 1.60 7.46
CA VAL A 125 14.09 0.67 6.65
C VAL A 125 13.61 0.78 5.20
N VAL A 126 14.47 0.46 4.23
CA VAL A 126 14.15 0.60 2.81
C VAL A 126 13.44 -0.65 2.31
N MET A 127 12.43 -0.46 1.46
CA MET A 127 11.75 -1.52 0.73
C MET A 127 12.37 -1.60 -0.67
N VAL A 128 13.27 -2.56 -0.87
CA VAL A 128 13.97 -2.77 -2.14
C VAL A 128 13.07 -3.58 -3.07
N PRO A 129 12.83 -3.14 -4.32
CA PRO A 129 12.03 -3.89 -5.29
C PRO A 129 12.59 -5.31 -5.53
N GLY A 130 11.67 -6.27 -5.68
CA GLY A 130 12.00 -7.66 -5.96
C GLY A 130 12.21 -8.54 -4.73
N LYS A 131 12.66 -9.76 -5.00
CA LYS A 131 12.90 -10.81 -4.00
C LYS A 131 14.41 -11.03 -3.86
N SER A 132 14.94 -10.87 -2.64
CA SER A 132 16.32 -11.27 -2.33
C SER A 132 16.44 -12.80 -2.23
N GLU A 133 17.59 -13.37 -2.62
CA GLU A 133 17.81 -14.83 -2.63
C GLU A 133 17.65 -15.49 -1.25
N ALA A 134 18.01 -14.76 -0.18
CA ALA A 134 17.90 -15.20 1.20
C ALA A 134 16.64 -14.66 1.91
N SER A 135 15.62 -14.25 1.15
CA SER A 135 14.45 -13.61 1.72
C SER A 135 13.43 -14.57 2.31
N GLN A 136 12.75 -14.11 3.35
CA GLN A 136 11.60 -14.78 3.94
C GLN A 136 10.33 -14.24 3.30
N GLU A 137 9.62 -15.08 2.55
CA GLU A 137 8.35 -14.68 1.95
C GLU A 137 7.22 -14.65 2.99
N ILE A 138 6.57 -13.50 3.12
CA ILE A 138 5.53 -13.26 4.14
C ILE A 138 4.22 -12.73 3.51
N ALA A 139 4.12 -12.75 2.18
CA ALA A 139 2.88 -12.36 1.48
C ALA A 139 1.67 -13.19 1.96
N TYR A 140 1.94 -14.44 2.34
CA TYR A 140 0.96 -15.39 2.89
C TYR A 140 1.45 -16.00 4.20
N TYR A 141 0.51 -16.42 5.05
CA TYR A 141 0.84 -17.09 6.31
C TYR A 141 1.40 -18.50 6.08
N ASP A 142 0.73 -19.27 5.23
CA ASP A 142 1.16 -20.57 4.72
C ASP A 142 1.09 -20.56 3.19
N LYS A 143 2.26 -20.57 2.55
CA LYS A 143 2.40 -20.55 1.10
C LYS A 143 1.82 -21.80 0.45
N ASN A 144 1.80 -22.95 1.13
CA ASN A 144 1.33 -24.21 0.56
C ASN A 144 -0.19 -24.24 0.35
N LEU A 145 -0.92 -23.35 1.01
CA LEU A 145 -2.37 -23.22 0.88
C LEU A 145 -2.78 -22.31 -0.30
N VAL A 146 -1.81 -21.70 -0.99
CA VAL A 146 -2.06 -20.77 -2.10
C VAL A 146 -1.94 -21.53 -3.43
N PRO A 147 -2.99 -21.61 -4.26
CA PRO A 147 -2.91 -22.21 -5.58
C PRO A 147 -1.82 -21.56 -6.43
N GLU A 148 -1.13 -22.33 -7.27
CA GLU A 148 -0.07 -21.82 -8.16
C GLU A 148 -0.60 -20.70 -9.07
N GLU A 149 -1.84 -20.82 -9.57
CA GLU A 149 -2.51 -19.80 -10.37
C GLU A 149 -2.58 -18.44 -9.65
N GLN A 150 -2.92 -18.47 -8.36
CA GLN A 150 -2.96 -17.25 -7.54
C GLN A 150 -1.54 -16.71 -7.30
N GLN A 151 -0.55 -17.57 -7.10
CA GLN A 151 0.84 -17.13 -6.94
C GLN A 151 1.36 -16.44 -8.21
N ILE A 152 1.05 -16.99 -9.39
CA ILE A 152 1.41 -16.39 -10.68
C ILE A 152 0.70 -15.06 -10.88
N GLN A 153 -0.59 -14.99 -10.55
CA GLN A 153 -1.37 -13.74 -10.66
C GLN A 153 -0.89 -12.66 -9.70
N ASP A 154 -0.50 -13.03 -8.48
CA ASP A 154 0.06 -12.11 -7.50
C ASP A 154 1.54 -11.75 -7.84
N GLU A 155 2.22 -12.51 -8.72
CA GLU A 155 3.58 -12.26 -9.23
C GLU A 155 3.62 -11.47 -10.54
N SER A 156 2.54 -11.45 -11.31
CA SER A 156 2.45 -10.65 -12.52
C SER A 156 2.18 -9.19 -12.13
N ILE A 157 3.14 -8.31 -12.46
CA ILE A 157 3.00 -6.84 -12.44
C ILE A 157 1.66 -6.40 -13.08
N SER A 158 1.16 -7.25 -13.97
CA SER A 158 -0.13 -7.22 -14.60
C SER A 158 -1.36 -7.15 -13.69
N TYR A 159 -1.41 -7.54 -12.42
CA TYR A 159 -2.71 -7.46 -11.69
C TYR A 159 -3.25 -6.02 -11.54
N LEU A 160 -2.39 -5.00 -11.65
CA LEU A 160 -2.81 -3.59 -11.77
C LEU A 160 -3.08 -3.13 -13.23
N ALA A 161 -2.67 -3.91 -14.23
CA ALA A 161 -2.81 -3.60 -15.65
C ALA A 161 -3.74 -4.57 -16.44
N GLU A 162 -4.17 -5.69 -15.85
CA GLU A 162 -4.95 -6.78 -16.47
C GLU A 162 -6.30 -7.01 -15.77
N LYS A 163 -6.64 -6.24 -14.74
CA LYS A 163 -8.04 -6.07 -14.38
C LYS A 163 -8.66 -5.05 -15.33
N ASP A 164 -9.16 -5.61 -16.42
CA ASP A 164 -9.76 -4.98 -17.59
C ASP A 164 -8.78 -4.29 -18.54
N ASP A 165 -8.61 -4.88 -19.73
CA ASP A 165 -8.19 -4.17 -20.94
C ASP A 165 -9.13 -2.97 -21.25
N ALA A 166 -10.26 -2.84 -20.54
CA ALA A 166 -11.18 -1.71 -20.60
C ALA A 166 -10.75 -0.49 -19.77
N LEU A 167 -9.85 -0.62 -18.77
CA LEU A 167 -9.48 0.49 -17.90
C LEU A 167 -7.97 0.72 -17.86
N LYS A 168 -7.39 1.11 -19.00
CA LYS A 168 -6.09 1.79 -19.04
C LYS A 168 -6.34 3.29 -18.89
N PRO A 169 -6.25 3.85 -17.67
CA PRO A 169 -6.51 5.26 -17.47
C PRO A 169 -5.49 6.08 -18.26
N ALA A 170 -5.98 7.03 -19.05
CA ALA A 170 -5.17 7.94 -19.83
C ALA A 170 -5.32 9.37 -19.33
N VAL A 171 -4.34 10.23 -19.67
CA VAL A 171 -4.51 11.67 -19.51
C VAL A 171 -5.68 12.11 -20.39
N GLY A 172 -6.64 12.83 -19.80
CA GLY A 172 -7.89 13.20 -20.46
C GLY A 172 -9.11 12.39 -20.04
N ASP A 173 -8.92 11.21 -19.41
CA ASP A 173 -10.04 10.44 -18.86
C ASP A 173 -10.77 11.22 -17.77
N ILE A 174 -12.09 11.08 -17.69
CA ILE A 174 -12.92 11.72 -16.68
C ILE A 174 -13.55 10.65 -15.80
N PHE A 175 -13.26 10.71 -14.51
CA PHE A 175 -13.85 9.85 -13.49
C PHE A 175 -14.83 10.65 -12.61
N LEU A 176 -15.88 9.98 -12.12
CA LEU A 176 -16.70 10.43 -11.02
C LEU A 176 -16.06 9.92 -9.73
N ASP A 177 -15.57 10.84 -8.90
CA ASP A 177 -15.33 10.55 -7.50
C ASP A 177 -16.69 10.40 -6.81
N VAL A 178 -17.07 9.16 -6.51
CA VAL A 178 -18.37 8.80 -5.92
C VAL A 178 -18.49 9.32 -4.48
N GLN A 179 -17.36 9.47 -3.77
CA GLN A 179 -17.35 9.93 -2.38
C GLN A 179 -17.60 11.43 -2.29
N ASN A 180 -16.95 12.18 -3.18
CA ASN A 180 -17.06 13.65 -3.24
C ASN A 180 -18.13 14.12 -4.23
N ASN A 181 -18.80 13.19 -4.91
CA ASN A 181 -19.74 13.44 -6.00
C ASN A 181 -19.22 14.46 -7.02
N THR A 182 -17.94 14.32 -7.38
CA THR A 182 -17.19 15.31 -8.18
C THR A 182 -16.64 14.65 -9.44
N LYS A 183 -16.87 15.28 -10.59
CA LYS A 183 -16.31 14.82 -11.87
C LYS A 183 -14.93 15.43 -12.06
N ALA A 184 -13.95 14.59 -12.35
CA ALA A 184 -12.56 14.95 -12.33
C ALA A 184 -11.83 14.35 -13.53
N MET A 185 -11.13 15.20 -14.29
CA MET A 185 -10.30 14.75 -15.41
C MET A 185 -8.90 14.37 -14.91
N VAL A 186 -8.33 13.30 -15.43
CA VAL A 186 -6.91 12.96 -15.26
C VAL A 186 -6.08 13.99 -16.04
N VAL A 187 -5.26 14.77 -15.35
CA VAL A 187 -4.41 15.81 -15.95
C VAL A 187 -2.95 15.39 -16.03
N ALA A 188 -2.54 14.43 -15.22
CA ALA A 188 -1.22 13.82 -15.29
C ALA A 188 -1.28 12.39 -14.76
N MET A 189 -0.42 11.53 -15.31
CA MET A 189 -0.24 10.17 -14.84
C MET A 189 1.25 9.82 -14.84
N THR A 190 1.62 8.95 -13.92
CA THR A 190 2.90 8.23 -13.89
C THR A 190 2.59 6.73 -13.96
N GLU A 191 3.60 5.86 -13.88
CA GLU A 191 3.36 4.42 -13.88
C GLU A 191 2.44 3.96 -12.74
N ASP A 192 2.49 4.64 -11.59
CA ASP A 192 1.83 4.19 -10.36
C ASP A 192 0.77 5.19 -9.83
N GLU A 193 0.81 6.46 -10.26
CA GLU A 193 -0.02 7.53 -9.70
C GLU A 193 -0.74 8.35 -10.76
N ILE A 194 -1.96 8.80 -10.43
CA ILE A 194 -2.85 9.62 -11.25
C ILE A 194 -3.15 10.91 -10.51
N VAL A 195 -3.12 12.02 -11.25
CA VAL A 195 -3.44 13.35 -10.74
C VAL A 195 -4.70 13.83 -11.45
N PHE A 196 -5.72 14.14 -10.66
CA PHE A 196 -6.95 14.77 -11.14
C PHE A 196 -6.80 16.29 -11.26
N GLY A 197 -7.60 16.90 -12.14
CA GLY A 197 -7.58 18.34 -12.40
C GLY A 197 -7.90 19.22 -11.20
N HIS A 198 -8.56 18.69 -10.17
CA HIS A 198 -8.77 19.37 -8.89
C HIS A 198 -7.63 19.12 -7.88
N GLY A 199 -6.50 18.57 -8.32
CA GLY A 199 -5.27 18.41 -7.54
C GLY A 199 -5.18 17.14 -6.70
N VAL A 200 -6.23 16.32 -6.64
CA VAL A 200 -6.18 15.05 -5.90
C VAL A 200 -5.28 14.07 -6.64
N ARG A 201 -4.40 13.42 -5.88
CA ARG A 201 -3.48 12.39 -6.35
C ARG A 201 -3.91 11.06 -5.76
N ILE A 202 -4.08 10.06 -6.62
CA ILE A 202 -4.42 8.69 -6.22
C ILE A 202 -3.46 7.71 -6.89
N HIS A 203 -3.36 6.52 -6.31
CA HIS A 203 -2.67 5.43 -6.99
C HIS A 203 -3.57 4.85 -8.10
N VAL A 204 -3.00 4.39 -9.22
CA VAL A 204 -3.76 3.79 -10.35
C VAL A 204 -4.71 2.69 -9.87
N ALA A 205 -4.24 1.85 -8.94
CA ALA A 205 -5.03 0.79 -8.29
C ALA A 205 -6.36 1.25 -7.68
N GLU A 206 -6.48 2.51 -7.24
CA GLU A 206 -7.72 3.01 -6.64
C GLU A 206 -8.84 3.20 -7.66
N LEU A 207 -8.51 3.33 -8.95
CA LEU A 207 -9.50 3.36 -10.03
C LEU A 207 -10.17 2.00 -10.26
N LEU A 208 -9.58 0.91 -9.78
CA LEU A 208 -10.17 -0.43 -9.87
C LEU A 208 -11.35 -0.62 -8.90
N ASP A 209 -11.56 0.32 -7.97
CA ASP A 209 -12.68 0.32 -7.04
C ASP A 209 -13.80 1.23 -7.57
N GLU A 210 -14.73 0.64 -8.32
CA GLU A 210 -15.91 1.33 -8.89
C GLU A 210 -16.79 1.99 -7.81
N SER A 211 -16.66 1.60 -6.54
CA SER A 211 -17.37 2.27 -5.44
C SER A 211 -16.74 3.63 -5.04
N LYS A 212 -15.51 3.88 -5.50
CA LYS A 212 -14.78 5.14 -5.29
C LYS A 212 -14.73 5.98 -6.56
N TYR A 213 -14.39 5.36 -7.68
CA TYR A 213 -14.18 6.05 -8.95
C TYR A 213 -14.91 5.32 -10.07
N GLU A 214 -15.85 6.02 -10.71
CA GLU A 214 -16.60 5.50 -11.85
C GLU A 214 -16.13 6.22 -13.11
N LEU A 215 -15.67 5.49 -14.13
CA LEU A 215 -15.25 6.08 -15.40
C LEU A 215 -16.47 6.66 -16.13
N ILE A 216 -16.45 7.96 -16.39
CA ILE A 216 -17.51 8.67 -17.13
C ILE A 216 -17.15 8.79 -18.61
N TYR A 217 -15.88 9.08 -18.89
CA TYR A 217 -15.39 9.30 -20.23
C TYR A 217 -13.95 8.81 -20.34
N GLN A 218 -13.71 7.98 -21.34
CA GLN A 218 -12.37 7.55 -21.72
C GLN A 218 -11.92 8.40 -22.91
N PHE A 219 -10.77 9.02 -22.76
CA PHE A 219 -10.13 9.74 -23.84
C PHE A 219 -9.42 8.72 -24.74
N GLU A 220 -9.89 8.62 -25.98
CA GLU A 220 -9.21 7.82 -27.00
C GLU A 220 -8.18 8.70 -27.71
N ASP A 221 -6.89 8.49 -27.40
CA ASP A 221 -5.80 8.94 -28.25
C ASP A 221 -5.85 8.11 -29.56
N ASN A 222 -6.12 8.77 -30.69
CA ASN A 222 -5.88 8.18 -32.01
C ASN A 222 -4.39 8.29 -32.39
#